data_AF-A0A1C6T200-F1
#
_entry.id   AF-A0A1C6T200-F1
#
_cell.length_a   1.000
_cell.length_b   1.000
_cell.length_c   1.000
_cell.angle_alpha   90.00
_cell.angle_beta   90.00
_cell.angle_gamma   90.00
#
_symmetry.space_group_name_H-M   'P 1'
#
loop_
_entity.id
_entity.type
_entity.pdbx_description
1 polymer ?
#
loop_
_entity_poly.entity_id
_entity_poly.type
_entity_poly.pdbx_seq_one_letter_code
_entity_poly.pdbx_strand_id
1 'polypeptide(L)'
;MRHSGQASQRLTKRALVTVSHAIERAALATAEDGPLVVLALFQRMPYFARERALYERISRRAAVTVVGVVGQSFGESPVGAYPVDLAETEDLAREWTVVALTPRFGAALVAYDRAEVAPDATTLEAGRLFDGDWSFRRDDALHEVVRLRDQLADRLPPAARTAIDHTLDRVRDVPPAPGETRAQAAIQLLADRVERARRVAPPADETGPLLDVPGLRRWTGVDGVTASGTLPVALVAVRVQEPAGAPARLGRRGVARETQAVIAALTGALRPVDRAVRLAPHDYLLVLPALDETGALAVASEVRARVEALARSYPFVTFAVHAAVGVSDRRPLPVGEVRRALDWAVRERVPVATVSPQVATAVG
;
A
#
# COMPACT_ATOMS: atom_id res chain seq x y z
N MET A 1 9.38 21.57 -4.11
CA MET A 1 8.58 22.21 -5.18
C MET A 1 8.88 21.45 -6.47
N ARG A 2 7.89 20.74 -7.04
CA ARG A 2 8.08 19.83 -8.19
C ARG A 2 8.43 20.65 -9.45
N HIS A 3 9.52 20.30 -10.14
CA HIS A 3 10.02 21.04 -11.31
C HIS A 3 9.76 20.32 -12.65
N SER A 4 9.16 19.13 -12.63
CA SER A 4 8.51 18.61 -13.83
C SER A 4 7.22 19.39 -14.05
N GLY A 5 7.10 20.14 -15.15
CA GLY A 5 5.85 20.81 -15.55
C GLY A 5 4.68 19.84 -15.86
N GLN A 6 4.83 18.57 -15.51
CA GLN A 6 3.82 17.53 -15.63
C GLN A 6 3.02 17.45 -14.33
N ALA A 7 1.69 17.51 -14.44
CA ALA A 7 0.81 17.39 -13.29
C ALA A 7 0.83 15.94 -12.77
N SER A 8 1.03 15.80 -11.46
CA SER A 8 0.99 14.52 -10.76
C SER A 8 -0.21 13.69 -11.17
N GLN A 9 0.03 12.44 -11.55
CA GLN A 9 -1.02 11.52 -11.92
C GLN A 9 -1.30 10.52 -10.80
N ARG A 10 -2.54 10.05 -10.73
CA ARG A 10 -2.94 8.97 -9.84
C ARG A 10 -2.60 7.63 -10.48
N LEU A 11 -1.71 6.89 -9.84
CA LEU A 11 -1.14 5.64 -10.34
C LEU A 11 -1.45 4.49 -9.37
N THR A 12 -1.63 3.28 -9.91
CA THR A 12 -1.73 2.06 -9.11
C THR A 12 -0.35 1.48 -8.87
N LYS A 13 -0.16 0.71 -7.79
CA LYS A 13 1.10 -0.03 -7.57
C LYS A 13 1.52 -0.85 -8.79
N ARG A 14 0.57 -1.52 -9.46
CA ARG A 14 0.86 -2.34 -10.64
C ARG A 14 1.43 -1.50 -11.80
N ALA A 15 0.92 -0.30 -12.02
CA ALA A 15 1.46 0.61 -13.02
C ALA A 15 2.90 1.03 -12.66
N LEU A 16 3.14 1.39 -11.39
CA LEU A 16 4.47 1.75 -10.89
C LEU A 16 5.49 0.62 -11.01
N VAL A 17 5.11 -0.62 -10.67
CA VAL A 17 5.96 -1.80 -10.86
C VAL A 17 6.33 -1.97 -12.34
N THR A 18 5.36 -1.81 -13.23
CA THR A 18 5.59 -1.94 -14.68
C THR A 18 6.60 -0.91 -15.18
N VAL A 19 6.46 0.35 -14.76
CA VAL A 19 7.37 1.44 -15.14
C VAL A 19 8.75 1.24 -14.49
N SER A 20 8.81 0.87 -13.21
CA SER A 20 10.08 0.57 -12.50
C SER A 20 10.87 -0.51 -13.24
N HIS A 21 10.21 -1.63 -13.57
CA HIS A 21 10.83 -2.70 -14.36
C HIS A 21 11.28 -2.23 -15.74
N ALA A 22 10.56 -1.31 -16.39
CA ALA A 22 10.98 -0.76 -17.67
C ALA A 22 12.27 0.09 -17.54
N ILE A 23 12.37 0.91 -16.49
CA ILE A 23 13.57 1.70 -16.17
C ILE A 23 14.75 0.78 -15.83
N GLU A 24 14.53 -0.21 -14.96
CA GLU A 24 15.56 -1.17 -14.54
C GLU A 24 16.06 -2.02 -15.71
N ARG A 25 15.16 -2.43 -16.61
CA ARG A 25 15.56 -3.14 -17.85
C ARG A 25 16.33 -2.23 -18.80
N ALA A 26 15.96 -0.95 -18.89
CA ALA A 26 16.73 0.02 -19.68
C ALA A 26 18.14 0.21 -19.09
N ALA A 27 18.28 0.30 -17.77
CA ALA A 27 19.56 0.39 -17.07
C ALA A 27 20.47 -0.83 -17.29
N LEU A 28 19.89 -2.02 -17.52
CA LEU A 28 20.64 -3.25 -17.82
C LEU A 28 20.92 -3.45 -19.31
N ALA A 29 20.28 -2.68 -20.19
CA ALA A 29 20.51 -2.78 -21.62
C ALA A 29 21.96 -2.37 -21.92
N THR A 30 22.61 -3.09 -22.84
CA THR A 30 23.98 -2.76 -23.23
C THR A 30 23.93 -1.56 -24.16
N ALA A 31 24.57 -0.46 -23.76
CA ALA A 31 24.66 0.76 -24.55
C ALA A 31 25.99 1.49 -24.25
N GLU A 32 26.54 2.17 -25.26
CA GLU A 32 27.77 2.97 -25.12
C GLU A 32 27.43 4.39 -24.63
N ASP A 33 26.74 4.48 -23.49
CA ASP A 33 26.17 5.74 -23.02
C ASP A 33 27.04 6.50 -22.01
N GLY A 34 28.11 5.87 -21.51
CA GLY A 34 28.99 6.42 -20.46
C GLY A 34 28.65 5.90 -19.06
N PRO A 35 29.10 6.56 -17.99
CA PRO A 35 28.84 6.12 -16.62
C PRO A 35 27.34 6.17 -16.32
N LEU A 36 26.85 5.11 -15.69
CA LEU A 36 25.47 4.98 -15.27
C LEU A 36 25.33 5.22 -13.77
N VAL A 37 24.41 6.10 -13.40
CA VAL A 37 23.91 6.31 -12.04
C VAL A 37 22.55 5.64 -11.93
N VAL A 38 22.34 4.83 -10.89
CA VAL A 38 21.02 4.33 -10.51
C VAL A 38 20.73 4.67 -9.06
N LEU A 39 19.56 5.26 -8.81
CA LEU A 39 19.05 5.55 -7.47
C LEU A 39 17.68 4.89 -7.33
N ALA A 40 17.48 4.07 -6.30
CA ALA A 40 16.18 3.46 -6.04
C ALA A 40 15.81 3.54 -4.56
N LEU A 41 14.59 4.00 -4.27
CA LEU A 41 14.04 4.11 -2.91
C LEU A 41 12.89 3.13 -2.76
N PHE A 42 13.00 2.26 -1.76
CA PHE A 42 12.02 1.25 -1.40
C PHE A 42 11.35 1.61 -0.09
N GLN A 43 10.02 1.67 -0.14
CA GLN A 43 9.22 2.03 1.02
C GLN A 43 9.31 1.02 2.18
N ARG A 44 9.77 -0.22 1.94
CA ARG A 44 9.96 -1.27 2.96
C ARG A 44 10.99 -2.31 2.51
N MET A 45 11.71 -2.90 3.46
CA MET A 45 12.70 -3.96 3.20
C MET A 45 12.17 -5.19 2.45
N PRO A 46 10.97 -5.73 2.72
CA PRO A 46 10.44 -6.86 1.94
C PRO A 46 10.25 -6.57 0.45
N TYR A 47 10.10 -5.30 0.05
CA TYR A 47 10.05 -4.94 -1.37
C TYR A 47 11.44 -4.98 -1.99
N PHE A 48 12.45 -4.43 -1.31
CA PHE A 48 13.83 -4.52 -1.78
C PHE A 48 14.33 -5.97 -1.82
N ALA A 49 14.02 -6.79 -0.80
CA ALA A 49 14.48 -8.17 -0.71
C ALA A 49 14.09 -9.02 -1.95
N ARG A 50 12.93 -8.73 -2.55
CA ARG A 50 12.48 -9.38 -3.80
C ARG A 50 13.30 -8.98 -5.02
N GLU A 51 13.77 -7.74 -5.04
CA GLU A 51 14.52 -7.14 -6.15
C GLU A 51 16.05 -7.15 -5.92
N ARG A 52 16.54 -7.67 -4.79
CA ARG A 52 17.97 -7.64 -4.41
C ARG A 52 18.88 -8.13 -5.54
N ALA A 53 18.59 -9.30 -6.11
CA ALA A 53 19.36 -9.87 -7.21
C ALA A 53 19.35 -9.00 -8.48
N LEU A 54 18.28 -8.25 -8.73
CA LEU A 54 18.22 -7.30 -9.85
C LEU A 54 19.16 -6.12 -9.60
N TYR A 55 19.14 -5.54 -8.41
CA TYR A 55 20.00 -4.41 -8.06
C TYR A 55 21.48 -4.80 -7.96
N GLU A 56 21.80 -6.03 -7.58
CA GLU A 56 23.16 -6.59 -7.67
C GLU A 56 23.64 -6.79 -9.12
N ARG A 57 22.72 -6.95 -10.10
CA ARG A 57 23.10 -6.94 -11.53
C ARG A 57 23.30 -5.53 -12.04
N ILE A 58 22.48 -4.59 -11.59
CA ILE A 58 22.60 -3.17 -11.96
C ILE A 58 23.93 -2.62 -11.41
N SER A 59 24.26 -2.88 -10.14
CA SER A 59 25.47 -2.38 -9.50
C SER A 59 26.76 -2.85 -10.16
N ARG A 60 26.77 -4.04 -10.79
CA ARG A 60 27.91 -4.53 -11.57
C ARG A 60 28.15 -3.80 -12.89
N ARG A 61 27.15 -3.06 -13.39
CA ARG A 61 27.23 -2.26 -14.63
C ARG A 61 27.32 -0.76 -14.36
N ALA A 62 26.61 -0.30 -13.34
CA ALA A 62 26.54 1.11 -12.99
C ALA A 62 27.88 1.59 -12.42
N ALA A 63 28.21 2.85 -12.68
CA ALA A 63 29.30 3.53 -11.98
C ALA A 63 28.93 3.74 -10.49
N VAL A 64 27.64 3.90 -10.20
CA VAL A 64 27.11 4.01 -8.86
C VAL A 64 25.67 3.52 -8.81
N THR A 65 25.34 2.73 -7.79
CA THR A 65 23.97 2.33 -7.47
C THR A 65 23.71 2.66 -6.01
N VAL A 66 22.67 3.43 -5.73
CA VAL A 66 22.21 3.74 -4.37
C VAL A 66 20.86 3.09 -4.15
N VAL A 67 20.70 2.41 -3.03
CA VAL A 67 19.43 1.79 -2.63
C VAL A 67 19.02 2.33 -1.27
N GLY A 68 17.93 3.08 -1.23
CA GLY A 68 17.30 3.54 0.00
C GLY A 68 16.21 2.56 0.48
N VAL A 69 16.16 2.24 1.77
CA VAL A 69 15.09 1.42 2.37
C VAL A 69 14.59 2.05 3.66
N VAL A 70 13.28 2.03 3.87
CA VAL A 70 12.62 2.60 5.06
C VAL A 70 12.49 1.61 6.20
N GLY A 71 12.80 2.07 7.42
CA GLY A 71 12.39 1.47 8.69
C GLY A 71 13.17 0.23 9.13
N GLN A 72 14.11 -0.26 8.33
CA GLN A 72 15.01 -1.36 8.68
C GLN A 72 16.38 -1.12 8.07
N SER A 73 17.44 -1.30 8.87
CA SER A 73 18.80 -1.27 8.37
C SER A 73 19.09 -2.48 7.49
N PHE A 74 19.97 -2.29 6.51
CA PHE A 74 20.49 -3.41 5.75
C PHE A 74 21.33 -4.29 6.67
N GLY A 75 20.78 -5.42 7.12
CA GLY A 75 21.55 -6.38 7.95
C GLY A 75 22.84 -6.81 7.26
N GLU A 76 22.76 -7.07 5.96
CA GLU A 76 23.92 -7.16 5.06
C GLU A 76 23.78 -6.10 3.96
N SER A 77 24.85 -5.34 3.73
CA SER A 77 24.91 -4.37 2.63
C SER A 77 24.72 -5.06 1.28
N PRO A 78 23.92 -4.48 0.37
CA PRO A 78 23.73 -5.03 -0.97
C PRO A 78 25.05 -5.00 -1.75
N VAL A 79 25.36 -6.09 -2.44
CA VAL A 79 26.66 -6.23 -3.13
C VAL A 79 26.78 -5.20 -4.25
N GLY A 80 27.83 -4.36 -4.16
CA GLY A 80 28.15 -3.33 -5.15
C GLY A 80 27.25 -2.09 -5.13
N ALA A 81 26.22 -2.05 -4.27
CA ALA A 81 25.36 -0.88 -4.12
C ALA A 81 25.63 -0.19 -2.78
N TYR A 82 25.34 1.10 -2.72
CA TYR A 82 25.43 1.90 -1.51
C TYR A 82 24.06 1.92 -0.81
N PRO A 83 23.91 1.24 0.35
CA PRO A 83 22.68 1.26 1.11
C PRO A 83 22.48 2.63 1.77
N VAL A 84 21.22 3.06 1.85
CA VAL A 84 20.81 4.24 2.61
C VAL A 84 19.61 3.88 3.47
N ASP A 85 19.77 4.03 4.78
CA ASP A 85 18.67 3.83 5.72
C ASP A 85 17.80 5.08 5.76
N LEU A 86 16.49 4.88 5.56
CA LEU A 86 15.48 5.92 5.64
C LEU A 86 14.63 5.75 6.91
N ALA A 87 14.39 6.84 7.62
CA ALA A 87 13.53 6.87 8.79
C ALA A 87 12.05 6.84 8.36
N GLU A 88 11.17 6.23 9.14
CA GLU A 88 9.73 6.17 8.79
C GLU A 88 9.04 7.54 8.80
N THR A 89 9.62 8.51 9.51
CA THR A 89 9.08 9.85 9.71
C THR A 89 9.49 10.86 8.64
N GLU A 90 10.43 10.53 7.76
CA GLU A 90 10.91 11.47 6.74
C GLU A 90 10.06 11.43 5.47
N ASP A 91 10.08 12.52 4.69
CA ASP A 91 9.24 12.64 3.48
C ASP A 91 9.53 11.53 2.46
N LEU A 92 10.79 11.10 2.34
CA LEU A 92 11.22 10.01 1.46
C LEU A 92 10.63 8.65 1.85
N ALA A 93 10.11 8.49 3.07
CA ALA A 93 9.58 7.22 3.54
C ALA A 93 8.38 6.72 2.72
N ARG A 94 7.59 7.68 2.19
CA ARG A 94 6.42 7.40 1.36
C ARG A 94 6.74 7.47 -0.13
N GLU A 95 7.96 7.84 -0.49
CA GLU A 95 8.40 7.98 -1.86
C GLU A 95 8.83 6.62 -2.42
N TRP A 96 8.28 6.26 -3.56
CA TRP A 96 8.79 5.23 -4.45
C TRP A 96 9.55 5.94 -5.54
N THR A 97 10.85 5.70 -5.62
CA THR A 97 11.70 6.31 -6.65
C THR A 97 12.57 5.28 -7.33
N VAL A 98 12.66 5.37 -8.66
CA VAL A 98 13.66 4.65 -9.47
C VAL A 98 14.16 5.62 -10.54
N VAL A 99 15.46 5.92 -10.52
CA VAL A 99 16.08 6.82 -11.49
C VAL A 99 17.30 6.13 -12.08
N ALA A 100 17.43 6.19 -13.40
CA ALA A 100 18.60 5.77 -14.14
C ALA A 100 19.07 6.93 -15.02
N LEU A 101 20.36 7.27 -14.94
CA LEU A 101 20.92 8.40 -15.69
C LEU A 101 22.30 8.03 -16.25
N THR A 102 22.47 8.31 -17.54
CA THR A 102 23.74 8.33 -18.25
C THR A 102 23.85 9.65 -19.02
N PRO A 103 25.03 9.98 -19.57
CA PRO A 103 25.17 11.12 -20.48
C PRO A 103 24.20 11.14 -21.67
N ARG A 104 23.69 10.00 -22.14
CA ARG A 104 22.86 9.88 -23.35
C ARG A 104 21.44 9.36 -23.12
N PHE A 105 21.13 8.93 -21.90
CA PHE A 105 19.85 8.34 -21.54
C PHE A 105 19.47 8.80 -20.13
N GLY A 106 18.19 8.99 -19.89
CA GLY A 106 17.70 9.02 -18.52
C GLY A 106 16.25 8.61 -18.43
N ALA A 107 15.92 8.02 -17.30
CA ALA A 107 14.54 7.75 -16.93
C ALA A 107 14.37 7.92 -15.42
N ALA A 108 13.21 8.43 -15.04
CA ALA A 108 12.84 8.65 -13.66
C ALA A 108 11.40 8.20 -13.43
N LEU A 109 11.17 7.60 -12.28
CA LEU A 109 9.88 7.40 -11.67
C LEU A 109 9.96 7.98 -10.27
N VAL A 110 9.01 8.84 -9.91
CA VAL A 110 8.82 9.35 -8.56
C VAL A 110 7.34 9.33 -8.23
N ALA A 111 6.96 8.61 -7.18
CA ALA A 111 5.58 8.50 -6.76
C ALA A 111 5.45 8.44 -5.25
N TYR A 112 4.42 9.08 -4.70
CA TYR A 112 4.15 9.13 -3.26
C TYR A 112 2.92 8.30 -2.94
N ASP A 113 3.02 7.42 -1.95
CA ASP A 113 1.86 6.65 -1.48
C ASP A 113 0.84 7.55 -0.78
N ARG A 114 -0.41 7.44 -1.25
CA ARG A 114 -1.58 8.12 -0.67
C ARG A 114 -2.04 7.50 0.64
N ALA A 115 -1.61 6.27 0.94
CA ALA A 115 -2.22 5.39 1.92
C ALA A 115 -3.72 5.16 1.62
N GLU A 116 -4.09 5.15 0.34
CA GLU A 116 -5.45 4.93 -0.17
C GLU A 116 -5.50 3.63 -1.00
N VAL A 117 -6.69 3.04 -1.14
CA VAL A 117 -6.91 1.80 -1.89
C VAL A 117 -7.99 2.00 -2.95
N ALA A 118 -7.76 1.48 -4.15
CA ALA A 118 -8.75 1.46 -5.22
C ALA A 118 -9.97 0.57 -4.87
N PRO A 119 -11.22 1.03 -5.09
CA PRO A 119 -12.46 0.27 -4.83
C PRO A 119 -12.53 -1.12 -5.44
N ASP A 120 -12.00 -1.27 -6.64
CA ASP A 120 -12.03 -2.45 -7.49
C ASP A 120 -10.81 -3.37 -7.30
N ALA A 121 -9.99 -3.10 -6.28
CA ALA A 121 -8.77 -3.85 -6.03
C ALA A 121 -9.05 -5.28 -5.54
N THR A 122 -8.37 -6.24 -6.17
CA THR A 122 -8.42 -7.66 -5.79
C THR A 122 -7.65 -7.97 -4.50
N THR A 123 -6.71 -7.11 -4.11
CA THR A 123 -5.97 -7.18 -2.84
C THR A 123 -5.65 -5.77 -2.35
N LEU A 124 -5.40 -5.61 -1.04
CA LEU A 124 -4.96 -4.34 -0.48
C LEU A 124 -3.68 -3.83 -1.16
N GLU A 125 -2.72 -4.72 -1.40
CA GLU A 125 -1.45 -4.29 -1.99
C GLU A 125 -1.58 -3.82 -3.43
N ALA A 126 -2.28 -4.59 -4.26
CA ALA A 126 -2.46 -4.25 -5.66
C ALA A 126 -3.29 -2.97 -5.83
N GLY A 127 -4.18 -2.69 -4.86
CA GLY A 127 -5.05 -1.54 -4.85
C GLY A 127 -4.41 -0.24 -4.37
N ARG A 128 -3.19 -0.25 -3.82
CA ARG A 128 -2.54 0.97 -3.31
C ARG A 128 -2.45 2.04 -4.40
N LEU A 129 -2.83 3.25 -4.03
CA LEU A 129 -2.85 4.43 -4.89
C LEU A 129 -1.67 5.35 -4.58
N PHE A 130 -1.12 5.93 -5.63
CA PHE A 130 0.05 6.80 -5.55
C PHE A 130 -0.18 8.07 -6.37
N ASP A 131 0.39 9.18 -5.92
CA ASP A 131 0.50 10.42 -6.69
C ASP A 131 1.93 10.54 -7.20
N GLY A 132 2.12 10.46 -8.53
CA GLY A 132 3.46 10.48 -9.10
C GLY A 132 3.51 10.71 -10.59
N ASP A 133 4.73 10.76 -11.10
CA ASP A 133 5.05 10.93 -12.50
C ASP A 133 6.24 10.04 -12.88
N TRP A 134 6.33 9.75 -14.18
CA TRP A 134 7.46 9.03 -14.75
C TRP A 134 7.81 9.57 -16.12
N SER A 135 9.09 9.44 -16.48
CA SER A 135 9.65 9.95 -17.72
C SER A 135 10.85 9.13 -18.18
N PHE A 136 11.03 9.01 -19.49
CA PHE A 136 12.24 8.53 -20.16
C PHE A 136 13.02 9.67 -20.81
N ARG A 137 12.87 10.89 -20.28
CA ARG A 137 13.65 12.06 -20.66
C ARG A 137 14.86 12.19 -19.75
N ARG A 138 16.01 12.46 -20.34
CA ARG A 138 17.27 12.62 -19.62
C ARG A 138 17.24 13.79 -18.64
N ASP A 139 16.60 14.90 -19.03
CA ASP A 139 16.52 16.10 -18.18
C ASP A 139 15.70 15.83 -16.91
N ASP A 140 14.62 15.04 -16.99
CA ASP A 140 13.81 14.71 -15.82
C ASP A 140 14.61 13.82 -14.85
N ALA A 141 15.35 12.83 -15.39
CA ALA A 141 16.25 12.00 -14.59
C ALA A 141 17.40 12.80 -13.96
N LEU A 142 17.97 13.77 -14.69
CA LEU A 142 19.00 14.66 -14.19
C LEU A 142 18.51 15.45 -12.97
N HIS A 143 17.32 16.05 -13.05
CA HIS A 143 16.74 16.78 -11.93
C HIS A 143 16.55 15.90 -10.70
N GLU A 144 16.05 14.67 -10.89
CA GLU A 144 15.84 13.74 -9.77
C GLU A 144 17.14 13.22 -9.17
N VAL A 145 18.18 12.97 -9.99
CA VAL A 145 19.52 12.62 -9.46
C VAL A 145 20.08 13.76 -8.63
N VAL A 146 20.00 15.02 -9.10
CA VAL A 146 20.47 16.18 -8.32
C VAL A 146 19.71 16.30 -7.00
N ARG A 147 18.38 16.23 -7.03
CA ARG A 147 17.55 16.32 -5.82
C ARG A 147 17.93 15.25 -4.80
N LEU A 148 18.03 13.99 -5.22
CA LEU A 148 18.34 12.87 -4.33
C LEU A 148 19.79 12.90 -3.84
N ARG A 149 20.73 13.31 -4.69
CA ARG A 149 22.13 13.51 -4.30
C ARG A 149 22.25 14.53 -3.17
N ASP A 150 21.48 15.62 -3.23
CA ASP A 150 21.46 16.64 -2.18
C ASP A 150 20.73 16.16 -0.92
N GLN A 151 19.56 15.52 -1.07
CA GLN A 151 18.79 15.00 0.07
C GLN A 151 19.50 13.86 0.83
N LEU A 152 20.33 13.08 0.14
CA LEU A 152 21.05 11.94 0.72
C LEU A 152 22.53 12.25 0.99
N ALA A 153 22.98 13.49 0.79
CA ALA A 153 24.40 13.87 0.78
C ALA A 153 25.18 13.40 2.02
N ASP A 154 24.61 13.59 3.21
CA ASP A 154 25.23 13.22 4.49
C ASP A 154 25.25 11.70 4.75
N ARG A 155 24.45 10.94 4.00
CA ARG A 155 24.33 9.48 4.12
C ARG A 155 25.14 8.73 3.06
N LEU A 156 25.63 9.44 2.03
CA LEU A 156 26.40 8.84 0.95
C LEU A 156 27.91 8.90 1.21
N PRO A 157 28.63 7.77 1.05
CA PRO A 157 30.08 7.79 1.18
C PRO A 157 30.71 8.67 0.08
N PRO A 158 31.91 9.24 0.32
CA PRO A 158 32.58 10.12 -0.64
C PRO A 158 32.71 9.50 -2.05
N ALA A 159 33.03 8.21 -2.14
CA ALA A 159 33.15 7.50 -3.42
C ALA A 159 31.85 7.51 -4.24
N ALA A 160 30.69 7.32 -3.59
CA ALA A 160 29.40 7.38 -4.25
C ALA A 160 29.10 8.80 -4.76
N ARG A 161 29.36 9.82 -3.92
CA ARG A 161 29.17 11.23 -4.29
C ARG A 161 30.04 11.63 -5.48
N THR A 162 31.32 11.27 -5.46
CA THR A 162 32.24 11.53 -6.57
C THR A 162 31.77 10.86 -7.87
N ALA A 163 31.29 9.62 -7.82
CA ALA A 163 30.79 8.92 -9.01
C ALA A 163 29.50 9.55 -9.58
N ILE A 164 28.60 10.01 -8.71
CA ILE A 164 27.41 10.78 -9.11
C ILE A 164 27.85 12.10 -9.75
N ASP A 165 28.67 12.89 -9.07
CA ASP A 165 29.11 14.22 -9.53
C ASP A 165 29.84 14.12 -10.89
N HIS A 166 30.72 13.13 -11.07
CA HIS A 166 31.37 12.86 -12.36
C HIS A 166 30.37 12.53 -13.48
N THR A 167 29.29 11.79 -13.17
CA THR A 167 28.25 11.48 -14.17
C THR A 167 27.44 12.73 -14.52
N LEU A 168 27.11 13.56 -13.52
CA LEU A 168 26.41 14.83 -13.71
C LEU A 168 27.21 15.79 -14.61
N ASP A 169 28.52 15.87 -14.41
CA ASP A 169 29.40 16.69 -15.25
C ASP A 169 29.39 16.18 -16.71
N ARG A 170 29.52 14.87 -16.92
CA ARG A 170 29.41 14.31 -18.28
C ARG A 170 28.05 14.51 -18.94
N VAL A 171 26.96 14.52 -18.17
CA VAL A 171 25.61 14.82 -18.69
C VAL A 171 25.52 16.26 -19.18
N ARG A 172 26.17 17.22 -18.49
CA ARG A 172 26.21 18.62 -18.91
C ARG A 172 26.96 18.82 -20.22
N ASP A 173 28.01 18.03 -20.46
CA ASP A 173 28.84 18.13 -21.67
C ASP A 173 28.17 17.52 -22.92
N VAL A 174 27.20 16.63 -22.74
CA VAL A 174 26.51 15.94 -23.84
C VAL A 174 25.11 16.54 -24.02
N PRO A 175 24.74 17.03 -25.23
CA PRO A 175 23.39 17.50 -25.47
C PRO A 175 22.38 16.34 -25.43
N PRO A 176 21.13 16.57 -24.98
CA PRO A 176 20.09 15.56 -24.98
C PRO A 176 19.75 15.13 -26.42
N ALA A 177 19.34 13.89 -26.60
CA ALA A 177 19.05 13.38 -27.94
C ALA A 177 17.74 14.02 -28.47
N PRO A 178 17.70 14.54 -29.72
CA PRO A 178 16.51 15.20 -30.27
C PRO A 178 15.24 14.33 -30.34
N GLY A 179 15.37 13.01 -30.14
CA GLY A 179 14.29 12.04 -30.18
C GLY A 179 13.60 11.79 -28.84
N GLU A 180 14.18 12.21 -27.70
CA GLU A 180 13.69 11.86 -26.36
C GLU A 180 12.23 12.28 -26.14
N THR A 181 11.87 13.50 -26.52
CA THR A 181 10.48 13.99 -26.40
C THR A 181 9.49 13.17 -27.22
N ARG A 182 9.88 12.73 -28.43
CA ARG A 182 9.02 11.91 -29.30
C ARG A 182 8.88 10.49 -28.74
N ALA A 183 9.97 9.90 -28.26
CA ALA A 183 9.96 8.60 -27.62
C ALA A 183 9.10 8.62 -26.35
N GLN A 184 9.25 9.64 -25.50
CA GLN A 184 8.44 9.83 -24.30
C GLN A 184 6.95 9.90 -24.63
N ALA A 185 6.56 10.72 -25.61
CA ALA A 185 5.16 10.83 -26.02
C ALA A 185 4.59 9.49 -26.53
N ALA A 186 5.38 8.70 -27.27
CA ALA A 186 4.98 7.38 -27.74
C ALA A 186 4.80 6.39 -26.58
N ILE A 187 5.73 6.37 -25.61
CA ILE A 187 5.67 5.48 -24.44
C ILE A 187 4.46 5.86 -23.58
N GLN A 188 4.19 7.16 -23.35
CA GLN A 188 3.01 7.63 -22.63
C GLN A 188 1.71 7.18 -23.31
N LEU A 189 1.59 7.36 -24.62
CA LEU A 189 0.41 6.92 -25.36
C LEU A 189 0.17 5.41 -25.22
N LEU A 190 1.24 4.60 -25.28
CA LEU A 190 1.15 3.14 -25.12
C LEU A 190 0.73 2.78 -23.69
N ALA A 191 1.34 3.41 -22.68
CA ALA A 191 1.00 3.21 -21.27
C ALA A 191 -0.48 3.55 -21.00
N ASP A 192 -0.96 4.69 -21.51
CA ASP A 192 -2.35 5.13 -21.35
C ASP A 192 -3.35 4.20 -22.05
N ARG A 193 -2.97 3.62 -23.20
CA ARG A 193 -3.81 2.62 -23.89
C ARG A 193 -3.88 1.33 -23.10
N VAL A 194 -2.75 0.84 -22.59
CA VAL A 194 -2.69 -0.37 -21.78
C VAL A 194 -3.51 -0.20 -20.50
N GLU A 195 -3.40 0.94 -19.83
CA GLU A 195 -4.15 1.20 -18.60
C GLU A 195 -5.65 1.33 -18.86
N ARG A 196 -6.07 2.01 -19.93
CA ARG A 196 -7.48 2.07 -20.33
C ARG A 196 -8.06 0.70 -20.67
N ALA A 197 -7.34 -0.11 -21.45
CA ALA A 197 -7.78 -1.47 -21.79
C ALA A 197 -7.99 -2.33 -20.54
N ARG A 198 -7.15 -2.13 -19.51
CA ARG A 198 -7.27 -2.85 -18.23
C ARG A 198 -8.46 -2.41 -17.39
N ARG A 199 -8.84 -1.12 -17.40
CA ARG A 199 -10.02 -0.62 -16.66
C ARG A 199 -11.34 -1.14 -17.22
N VAL A 200 -11.39 -1.50 -18.49
CA VAL A 200 -12.59 -2.03 -19.16
C VAL A 200 -12.79 -3.53 -18.89
N ALA A 201 -11.76 -4.24 -18.45
CA ALA A 201 -11.90 -5.64 -18.08
C ALA A 201 -12.79 -5.74 -16.82
N PRO A 202 -13.91 -6.48 -16.86
CA PRO A 202 -14.78 -6.61 -15.70
C PRO A 202 -13.99 -7.27 -14.56
N PRO A 203 -14.15 -6.80 -13.31
CA PRO A 203 -13.60 -7.52 -12.17
C PRO A 203 -14.16 -8.94 -12.19
N ALA A 204 -13.29 -9.94 -11.98
CA ALA A 204 -13.75 -11.32 -11.82
C ALA A 204 -14.80 -11.37 -10.69
N ASP A 205 -15.92 -12.01 -11.01
CA ASP A 205 -17.27 -11.84 -10.46
C ASP A 205 -17.48 -12.33 -9.01
N GLU A 206 -16.50 -12.20 -8.10
CA GLU A 206 -16.52 -12.95 -6.82
C GLU A 206 -16.37 -12.15 -5.51
N THR A 207 -16.12 -10.84 -5.50
CA THR A 207 -15.89 -10.14 -4.22
C THR A 207 -17.04 -9.24 -3.82
N GLY A 208 -18.13 -9.86 -3.35
CA GLY A 208 -19.08 -9.17 -2.50
C GLY A 208 -18.39 -8.61 -1.24
N PRO A 209 -19.04 -7.68 -0.50
CA PRO A 209 -18.45 -7.10 0.71
C PRO A 209 -18.19 -8.15 1.80
N LEU A 210 -18.86 -9.31 1.77
CA LEU A 210 -18.65 -10.41 2.70
C LEU A 210 -17.67 -11.44 2.13
N LEU A 211 -16.54 -11.64 2.80
CA LEU A 211 -15.55 -12.67 2.50
C LEU A 211 -15.60 -13.80 3.52
N ASP A 212 -15.11 -14.97 3.13
CA ASP A 212 -14.73 -16.03 4.05
C ASP A 212 -13.32 -15.78 4.63
N VAL A 213 -12.91 -16.55 5.64
CA VAL A 213 -11.59 -16.39 6.28
C VAL A 213 -10.43 -16.60 5.29
N PRO A 214 -10.45 -17.64 4.41
CA PRO A 214 -9.46 -17.76 3.34
C PRO A 214 -9.44 -16.57 2.37
N GLY A 215 -10.60 -16.07 1.97
CA GLY A 215 -10.73 -14.90 1.10
C GLY A 215 -10.16 -13.64 1.74
N LEU A 216 -10.37 -13.44 3.04
CA LEU A 216 -9.75 -12.35 3.78
C LEU A 216 -8.23 -12.44 3.75
N ARG A 217 -7.66 -13.63 3.99
CA ARG A 217 -6.20 -13.83 3.97
C ARG A 217 -5.59 -13.50 2.61
N ARG A 218 -6.24 -13.95 1.52
CA ARG A 218 -5.84 -13.61 0.15
C ARG A 218 -5.93 -12.11 -0.10
N TRP A 219 -7.06 -11.48 0.26
CA TRP A 219 -7.31 -10.06 -0.01
C TRP A 219 -6.39 -9.13 0.79
N THR A 220 -6.16 -9.43 2.07
CA THR A 220 -5.25 -8.66 2.95
C THR A 220 -3.78 -8.95 2.72
N GLY A 221 -3.46 -9.97 1.91
CA GLY A 221 -2.10 -10.35 1.59
C GLY A 221 -1.34 -10.96 2.78
N VAL A 222 -2.03 -11.70 3.67
CA VAL A 222 -1.39 -12.44 4.79
C VAL A 222 -0.34 -13.43 4.28
N ASP A 223 -0.45 -13.87 3.03
CA ASP A 223 0.56 -14.68 2.32
C ASP A 223 1.72 -13.82 1.75
N GLY A 224 1.89 -12.59 2.25
CA GLY A 224 3.11 -11.80 2.10
C GLY A 224 3.07 -10.63 1.13
N VAL A 225 1.91 -10.16 0.64
CA VAL A 225 1.91 -9.16 -0.46
C VAL A 225 2.06 -7.72 0.06
N THR A 226 1.37 -7.36 1.14
CA THR A 226 1.50 -6.04 1.78
C THR A 226 2.53 -6.08 2.90
N ALA A 227 3.55 -5.22 2.81
CA ALA A 227 4.51 -5.05 3.89
C ALA A 227 3.89 -4.25 5.05
N SER A 228 4.33 -4.53 6.28
CA SER A 228 3.97 -3.72 7.45
C SER A 228 4.36 -2.26 7.25
N GLY A 229 3.54 -1.35 7.78
CA GLY A 229 3.83 0.09 7.83
C GLY A 229 3.49 0.89 6.58
N THR A 230 2.92 0.30 5.53
CA THR A 230 2.58 1.04 4.30
C THR A 230 1.13 1.50 4.24
N LEU A 231 0.20 0.72 4.79
CA LEU A 231 -1.23 1.00 4.70
C LEU A 231 -1.89 0.77 6.06
N PRO A 232 -2.35 1.84 6.75
CA PRO A 232 -3.16 1.68 7.94
C PRO A 232 -4.49 1.03 7.59
N VAL A 233 -4.88 0.05 8.39
CA VAL A 233 -6.14 -0.69 8.26
C VAL A 233 -6.82 -0.68 9.61
N ALA A 234 -8.03 -0.13 9.64
CA ALA A 234 -8.88 -0.26 10.82
C ALA A 234 -9.62 -1.60 10.80
N LEU A 235 -9.73 -2.18 11.99
CA LEU A 235 -10.40 -3.44 12.26
C LEU A 235 -11.53 -3.15 13.23
N VAL A 236 -12.74 -3.56 12.87
CA VAL A 236 -13.91 -3.46 13.75
C VAL A 236 -14.46 -4.88 13.96
N ALA A 237 -14.19 -5.47 15.11
CA ALA A 237 -14.81 -6.73 15.48
C ALA A 237 -16.18 -6.43 16.10
N VAL A 238 -17.23 -7.11 15.65
CA VAL A 238 -18.62 -6.89 16.06
C VAL A 238 -19.22 -8.20 16.52
N ARG A 239 -19.81 -8.21 17.71
CA ARG A 239 -20.62 -9.33 18.21
C ARG A 239 -22.09 -8.92 18.26
N VAL A 240 -22.95 -9.71 17.63
CA VAL A 240 -24.41 -9.52 17.61
C VAL A 240 -25.07 -10.69 18.33
N GLN A 241 -25.54 -10.44 19.55
CA GLN A 241 -26.16 -11.42 20.43
C GLN A 241 -27.63 -11.09 20.68
N GLU A 242 -28.41 -12.09 21.08
CA GLU A 242 -29.67 -11.83 21.78
C GLU A 242 -29.36 -11.52 23.25
N PRO A 243 -30.05 -10.55 23.86
CA PRO A 243 -29.92 -10.30 25.28
C PRO A 243 -30.36 -11.54 26.07
N ALA A 244 -29.73 -11.74 27.23
CA ALA A 244 -30.07 -12.84 28.13
C ALA A 244 -31.55 -12.77 28.52
N GLY A 245 -32.28 -13.88 28.36
CA GLY A 245 -33.72 -13.98 28.66
C GLY A 245 -34.65 -13.82 27.45
N ALA A 246 -34.13 -13.71 26.22
CA ALA A 246 -34.95 -13.73 25.02
C ALA A 246 -35.72 -15.07 24.87
N PRO A 247 -36.98 -15.06 24.41
CA PRO A 247 -37.79 -16.27 24.23
C PRO A 247 -37.15 -17.22 23.21
N ALA A 248 -37.28 -18.54 23.44
CA ALA A 248 -36.71 -19.56 22.58
C ALA A 248 -37.26 -19.47 21.14
N ARG A 249 -36.36 -19.51 20.14
CA ARG A 249 -36.71 -19.28 18.73
C ARG A 249 -37.59 -20.38 18.12
N LEU A 250 -38.57 -19.97 17.32
CA LEU A 250 -39.40 -20.86 16.51
C LEU A 250 -38.74 -21.15 15.15
N GLY A 251 -37.93 -22.21 15.07
CA GLY A 251 -37.54 -22.88 13.82
C GLY A 251 -36.31 -22.35 13.05
N ARG A 252 -35.66 -23.26 12.29
CA ARG A 252 -34.39 -22.99 11.57
C ARG A 252 -34.47 -21.92 10.46
N ARG A 253 -35.65 -21.70 9.87
CA ARG A 253 -35.85 -20.73 8.77
C ARG A 253 -35.81 -19.26 9.26
N GLY A 254 -36.17 -18.99 10.52
CA GLY A 254 -36.06 -17.66 11.12
C GLY A 254 -34.61 -17.22 11.31
N VAL A 255 -33.79 -18.12 11.87
CA VAL A 255 -32.36 -17.89 12.15
C VAL A 255 -31.57 -17.51 10.90
N ALA A 256 -31.85 -18.15 9.76
CA ALA A 256 -31.19 -17.83 8.49
C ALA A 256 -31.54 -16.42 7.98
N ARG A 257 -32.82 -16.02 8.08
CA ARG A 257 -33.28 -14.68 7.67
C ARG A 257 -32.71 -13.58 8.56
N GLU A 258 -32.70 -13.82 9.87
CA GLU A 258 -32.10 -12.90 10.85
C GLU A 258 -30.59 -12.74 10.60
N THR A 259 -29.89 -13.85 10.37
CA THR A 259 -28.46 -13.82 10.01
C THR A 259 -28.25 -12.98 8.74
N GLN A 260 -29.07 -13.18 7.71
CA GLN A 260 -28.97 -12.40 6.47
C GLN A 260 -29.27 -10.91 6.70
N ALA A 261 -30.23 -10.58 7.58
CA ALA A 261 -30.54 -9.20 7.93
C ALA A 261 -29.39 -8.54 8.69
N VAL A 262 -28.74 -9.26 9.61
CA VAL A 262 -27.54 -8.77 10.32
C VAL A 262 -26.39 -8.55 9.32
N ILE A 263 -26.14 -9.51 8.42
CA ILE A 263 -25.13 -9.35 7.37
C ILE A 263 -25.43 -8.11 6.52
N ALA A 264 -26.67 -7.93 6.07
CA ALA A 264 -27.06 -6.78 5.26
C ALA A 264 -26.89 -5.45 6.02
N ALA A 265 -27.21 -5.41 7.31
CA ALA A 265 -27.01 -4.24 8.16
C ALA A 265 -25.52 -3.90 8.32
N LEU A 266 -24.67 -4.91 8.51
CA LEU A 266 -23.22 -4.77 8.60
C LEU A 266 -22.63 -4.25 7.28
N THR A 267 -22.93 -4.93 6.16
CA THR A 267 -22.36 -4.60 4.85
C THR A 267 -22.91 -3.29 4.29
N GLY A 268 -24.09 -2.86 4.71
CA GLY A 268 -24.68 -1.59 4.28
C GLY A 268 -23.98 -0.34 4.80
N ALA A 269 -23.14 -0.48 5.85
CA ALA A 269 -22.30 0.60 6.39
C ALA A 269 -20.90 0.65 5.74
N LEU A 270 -20.60 -0.29 4.84
CA LEU A 270 -19.26 -0.44 4.26
C LEU A 270 -19.10 0.38 2.98
N ARG A 271 -17.92 0.99 2.82
CA ARG A 271 -17.49 1.59 1.55
C ARG A 271 -17.15 0.47 0.55
N PRO A 272 -17.09 0.76 -0.76
CA PRO A 272 -16.70 -0.22 -1.77
C PRO A 272 -15.33 -0.91 -1.53
N VAL A 273 -14.40 -0.25 -0.84
CA VAL A 273 -13.07 -0.79 -0.48
C VAL A 273 -13.09 -1.68 0.77
N ASP A 274 -14.14 -1.58 1.60
CA ASP A 274 -14.20 -2.25 2.89
C ASP A 274 -14.68 -3.70 2.73
N ARG A 275 -14.29 -4.57 3.67
CA ARG A 275 -14.71 -5.98 3.65
C ARG A 275 -15.18 -6.42 5.03
N ALA A 276 -16.21 -7.24 5.07
CA ALA A 276 -16.70 -7.95 6.24
C ALA A 276 -16.32 -9.44 6.16
N VAL A 277 -16.10 -10.06 7.30
CA VAL A 277 -15.85 -11.49 7.43
C VAL A 277 -16.63 -12.01 8.62
N ARG A 278 -17.30 -13.14 8.45
CA ARG A 278 -17.92 -13.85 9.58
C ARG A 278 -16.88 -14.76 10.21
N LEU A 279 -16.49 -14.47 11.45
CA LEU A 279 -15.50 -15.25 12.20
C LEU A 279 -16.13 -16.39 12.99
N ALA A 280 -17.34 -16.17 13.50
CA ALA A 280 -18.13 -17.15 14.24
C ALA A 280 -19.63 -16.87 13.98
N PRO A 281 -20.57 -17.70 14.48
CA PRO A 281 -21.99 -17.50 14.23
C PRO A 281 -22.51 -16.09 14.57
N HIS A 282 -21.96 -15.46 15.60
CA HIS A 282 -22.37 -14.12 16.08
C HIS A 282 -21.27 -13.07 15.97
N ASP A 283 -20.09 -13.45 15.47
CA ASP A 283 -18.90 -12.59 15.45
C ASP A 283 -18.52 -12.27 14.03
N TYR A 284 -18.37 -10.99 13.77
CA TYR A 284 -18.00 -10.42 12.48
C TYR A 284 -16.76 -9.56 12.65
N LEU A 285 -15.96 -9.48 11.58
CA LEU A 285 -14.82 -8.59 11.49
C LEU A 285 -15.00 -7.72 10.26
N LEU A 286 -14.98 -6.41 10.44
CA LEU A 286 -14.93 -5.44 9.38
C LEU A 286 -13.47 -4.99 9.23
N VAL A 287 -13.00 -4.96 8.00
CA VAL A 287 -11.64 -4.55 7.63
C VAL A 287 -11.77 -3.33 6.74
N LEU A 288 -11.31 -2.19 7.25
CA LEU A 288 -11.56 -0.85 6.73
C LEU A 288 -10.21 -0.20 6.37
N PRO A 289 -9.76 -0.34 5.12
CA PRO A 289 -8.46 0.19 4.70
C PRO A 289 -8.48 1.73 4.68
N ALA A 290 -7.31 2.34 4.89
CA ALA A 290 -7.16 3.80 4.80
C ALA A 290 -8.13 4.57 5.72
N LEU A 291 -8.42 4.00 6.89
CA LEU A 291 -9.30 4.61 7.88
C LEU A 291 -8.56 4.74 9.20
N ASP A 292 -8.68 5.91 9.82
CA ASP A 292 -8.15 6.19 11.14
C ASP A 292 -9.12 5.70 12.24
N GLU A 293 -8.73 5.90 13.50
CA GLU A 293 -9.52 5.43 14.65
C GLU A 293 -10.88 6.13 14.73
N THR A 294 -10.91 7.45 14.48
CA THR A 294 -12.13 8.25 14.48
C THR A 294 -13.13 7.75 13.44
N GLY A 295 -12.68 7.53 12.21
CA GLY A 295 -13.51 6.97 11.15
C GLY A 295 -13.99 5.56 11.47
N ALA A 296 -13.13 4.73 12.06
CA ALA A 296 -13.50 3.37 12.44
C ALA A 296 -14.55 3.32 13.57
N LEU A 297 -14.46 4.24 14.54
CA LEU A 297 -15.47 4.41 15.59
C LEU A 297 -16.81 4.89 15.01
N ALA A 298 -16.79 5.76 14.00
CA ALA A 298 -17.98 6.19 13.29
C ALA A 298 -18.67 5.01 12.59
N VAL A 299 -17.89 4.17 11.88
CA VAL A 299 -18.42 2.94 11.25
C VAL A 299 -18.98 1.98 12.29
N ALA A 300 -18.29 1.77 13.41
CA ALA A 300 -18.79 0.92 14.50
C ALA A 300 -20.14 1.42 15.06
N SER A 301 -20.28 2.74 15.22
CA SER A 301 -21.52 3.39 15.68
C SER A 301 -22.65 3.24 14.65
N GLU A 302 -22.35 3.42 13.37
CA GLU A 302 -23.34 3.24 12.29
C GLU A 302 -23.83 1.79 12.21
N VAL A 303 -22.90 0.82 12.26
CA VAL A 303 -23.22 -0.61 12.29
C VAL A 303 -24.16 -0.93 13.45
N ARG A 304 -23.84 -0.44 14.64
CA ARG A 304 -24.68 -0.64 15.82
C ARG A 304 -26.09 -0.07 15.60
N ALA A 305 -26.21 1.17 15.15
CA ALA A 305 -27.50 1.80 14.88
C ALA A 305 -28.33 1.01 13.84
N ARG A 306 -27.68 0.50 12.79
CA ARG A 306 -28.35 -0.32 11.75
C ARG A 306 -28.83 -1.67 12.28
N VAL A 307 -28.04 -2.33 13.12
CA VAL A 307 -28.43 -3.60 13.73
C VAL A 307 -29.52 -3.42 14.77
N GLU A 308 -29.44 -2.39 15.61
CA GLU A 308 -30.51 -2.03 16.57
C GLU A 308 -31.83 -1.70 15.83
N ALA A 309 -31.75 -1.04 14.67
CA ALA A 309 -32.90 -0.73 13.83
C ALA A 309 -33.61 -1.99 13.26
N LEU A 310 -32.96 -3.16 13.24
CA LEU A 310 -33.58 -4.42 12.82
C LEU A 310 -34.72 -4.83 13.75
N ALA A 311 -34.75 -4.37 15.01
CA ALA A 311 -35.84 -4.63 15.93
C ALA A 311 -37.21 -4.15 15.40
N ARG A 312 -37.23 -3.16 14.49
CA ARG A 312 -38.46 -2.71 13.80
C ARG A 312 -39.03 -3.74 12.83
N SER A 313 -38.16 -4.49 12.15
CA SER A 313 -38.53 -5.52 11.18
C SER A 313 -38.65 -6.90 11.81
N TYR A 314 -38.03 -7.10 12.97
CA TYR A 314 -38.04 -8.34 13.75
C TYR A 314 -38.47 -8.05 15.20
N PRO A 315 -39.76 -7.73 15.45
CA PRO A 315 -40.24 -7.24 16.74
C PRO A 315 -40.08 -8.23 17.90
N PHE A 316 -39.81 -9.51 17.60
CA PHE A 316 -39.58 -10.56 18.60
C PHE A 316 -38.09 -10.84 18.83
N VAL A 317 -37.19 -10.11 18.18
CA VAL A 317 -35.74 -10.27 18.30
C VAL A 317 -35.14 -8.94 18.75
N THR A 318 -34.55 -8.94 19.94
CA THR A 318 -33.71 -7.82 20.39
C THR A 318 -32.26 -8.18 20.14
N PHE A 319 -31.49 -7.27 19.56
CA PHE A 319 -30.07 -7.45 19.31
C PHE A 319 -29.27 -6.61 20.30
N ALA A 320 -28.38 -7.25 21.06
CA ALA A 320 -27.28 -6.59 21.77
C ALA A 320 -26.06 -6.58 20.86
N VAL A 321 -25.48 -5.40 20.64
CA VAL A 321 -24.33 -5.21 19.76
C VAL A 321 -23.17 -4.68 20.58
N HIS A 322 -22.06 -5.41 20.54
CA HIS A 322 -20.78 -4.97 21.09
C HIS A 322 -19.77 -4.87 19.95
N ALA A 323 -18.88 -3.88 20.02
CA ALA A 323 -17.80 -3.72 19.06
C ALA A 323 -16.46 -3.50 19.75
N ALA A 324 -15.39 -3.88 19.06
CA ALA A 324 -14.03 -3.48 19.39
C ALA A 324 -13.33 -2.93 18.15
N VAL A 325 -12.64 -1.80 18.30
CA VAL A 325 -11.98 -1.08 17.21
C VAL A 325 -10.47 -1.07 17.46
N GLY A 326 -9.68 -1.32 16.42
CA GLY A 326 -8.23 -1.11 16.45
C GLY A 326 -7.71 -0.72 15.08
N VAL A 327 -6.70 0.14 15.02
CA VAL A 327 -6.05 0.54 13.77
C VAL A 327 -4.63 -0.01 13.75
N SER A 328 -4.24 -0.61 12.63
CA SER A 328 -2.90 -1.15 12.48
C SER A 328 -2.40 -1.11 11.05
N ASP A 329 -1.13 -0.75 10.92
CA ASP A 329 -0.34 -0.93 9.71
C ASP A 329 0.53 -2.21 9.76
N ARG A 330 0.49 -2.97 10.88
CA ARG A 330 1.21 -4.24 11.03
C ARG A 330 0.61 -5.32 10.14
N ARG A 331 1.47 -6.24 9.71
CA ARG A 331 1.11 -7.45 8.97
C ARG A 331 1.79 -8.67 9.63
N PRO A 332 1.06 -9.78 9.89
CA PRO A 332 -0.39 -9.94 9.70
C PRO A 332 -1.21 -9.00 10.59
N LEU A 333 -2.44 -8.71 10.18
CA LEU A 333 -3.35 -7.82 10.91
C LEU A 333 -3.64 -8.39 12.32
N PRO A 334 -3.71 -7.55 13.38
CA PRO A 334 -3.84 -8.00 14.77
C PRO A 334 -5.27 -8.43 15.14
N VAL A 335 -5.87 -9.32 14.35
CA VAL A 335 -7.25 -9.80 14.53
C VAL A 335 -7.45 -10.41 15.93
N GLY A 336 -6.45 -11.12 16.45
CA GLY A 336 -6.52 -11.73 17.79
C GLY A 336 -6.62 -10.70 18.92
N GLU A 337 -5.95 -9.55 18.80
CA GLU A 337 -6.00 -8.48 19.81
C GLU A 337 -7.39 -7.82 19.83
N VAL A 338 -7.92 -7.48 18.66
CA VAL A 338 -9.26 -6.87 18.53
C VAL A 338 -10.36 -7.82 19.01
N ARG A 339 -10.21 -9.14 18.78
CA ARG A 339 -11.14 -10.14 19.32
C ARG A 339 -11.11 -10.23 20.84
N ARG A 340 -9.92 -10.19 21.46
CA ARG A 340 -9.81 -10.17 22.93
C ARG A 340 -10.45 -8.92 23.52
N ALA A 341 -10.31 -7.77 22.87
CA ALA A 341 -10.98 -6.54 23.27
C ALA A 341 -12.51 -6.65 23.13
N LEU A 342 -13.00 -7.32 22.08
CA LEU A 342 -14.44 -7.58 21.92
C LEU A 342 -14.97 -8.50 23.03
N ASP A 343 -14.26 -9.56 23.38
CA ASP A 343 -14.65 -10.46 24.47
C ASP A 343 -14.69 -9.73 25.82
N TRP A 344 -13.74 -8.82 26.06
CA TRP A 344 -13.78 -7.93 27.22
C TRP A 344 -14.99 -6.98 27.17
N ALA A 345 -15.25 -6.33 26.03
CA ALA A 345 -16.37 -5.40 25.88
C ALA A 345 -17.72 -6.06 26.16
N VAL A 346 -17.90 -7.30 25.70
CA VAL A 346 -19.11 -8.10 25.95
C VAL A 346 -19.25 -8.44 27.44
N ARG A 347 -18.17 -8.86 28.09
CA ARG A 347 -18.17 -9.22 29.52
C ARG A 347 -18.47 -8.02 30.41
N GLU A 348 -17.85 -6.88 30.13
CA GLU A 348 -18.03 -5.63 30.89
C GLU A 348 -19.25 -4.81 30.43
N ARG A 349 -19.99 -5.31 29.43
CA ARG A 349 -21.15 -4.64 28.82
C ARG A 349 -20.84 -3.24 28.27
N VAL A 350 -19.61 -3.05 27.79
CA VAL A 350 -19.19 -1.83 27.10
C VAL A 350 -19.66 -1.91 25.64
N PRO A 351 -20.36 -0.89 25.10
CA PRO A 351 -20.85 -0.95 23.72
C PRO A 351 -19.73 -0.99 22.68
N VAL A 352 -18.68 -0.19 22.87
CA VAL A 352 -17.52 -0.12 21.97
C VAL A 352 -16.24 -0.01 22.79
N ALA A 353 -15.31 -0.94 22.59
CA ALA A 353 -13.96 -0.88 23.14
C ALA A 353 -12.95 -0.44 22.07
N THR A 354 -11.86 0.20 22.48
CA THR A 354 -10.73 0.53 21.60
C THR A 354 -9.49 -0.28 22.00
N VAL A 355 -8.73 -0.72 20.99
CA VAL A 355 -7.40 -1.30 21.15
C VAL A 355 -6.42 -0.19 20.88
N SER A 356 -5.67 0.21 21.89
CA SER A 356 -4.61 1.20 21.72
C SER A 356 -3.65 0.73 20.61
N PRO A 357 -3.22 1.63 19.70
CA PRO A 357 -2.11 1.32 18.83
C PRO A 357 -0.91 1.06 19.72
N GLN A 358 -0.48 -0.20 19.86
CA GLN A 358 0.82 -0.45 20.45
C GLN A 358 1.86 0.22 19.56
N VAL A 359 2.48 1.27 20.08
CA VAL A 359 3.69 1.89 19.52
C VAL A 359 4.65 0.75 19.23
N ALA A 360 5.20 0.71 18.02
CA ALA A 360 6.23 -0.25 17.64
C ALA A 360 7.39 -0.15 18.63
N THR A 361 7.38 -0.97 19.68
CA THR A 361 8.57 -1.23 20.46
C THR A 361 9.52 -1.94 19.53
N ALA A 362 10.51 -1.18 19.08
CA ALA A 362 11.77 -1.68 18.56
C ALA A 362 12.23 -2.83 19.46
N VAL A 363 12.21 -4.04 18.93
CA VAL A 363 12.90 -5.18 19.52
C VAL A 363 13.79 -5.75 18.43
N GLY A 364 15.07 -5.41 18.54
CA GLY A 364 16.23 -6.19 18.08
C GLY A 364 16.48 -6.20 16.59
#